data_AF-A0A812MF87-F1
#
_entry.id   AF-A0A812MF87-F1
#
_cell.length_a   1.000
_cell.length_b   1.000
_cell.length_c   1.000
_cell.angle_alpha   90.00
_cell.angle_beta   90.00
_cell.angle_gamma   90.00
#
_symmetry.space_group_name_H-M   'P 1'
#
loop_
_entity.id
_entity.type
_entity.pdbx_description
1 polymer ?
#
loop_
_entity_poly.entity_id
_entity_poly.type
_entity_poly.pdbx_seq_one_letter_code
_entity_poly.pdbx_strand_id
1 'polypeptide(L)'
;MATTYSTLNMRRPAPIPPRMAAGTASALGRFPNASQPMSRVAQQAILPPSHTPTRGHTSVAPSRRTSQERPTTPVGNFHSRRDDFSGPRSSNSGNFDGQLPVPRSLGDGSSRSKSVAVGPGRTSHREGITSAGSSGSTTCDKCDGKHPTDRCPHFQKDREKHKDAWVNYGCKNNPHQMGGNPGNFVLRNARVIRQPGDGSCLYHSLSYGLGDTDARSLRRELAQFLRDRPSLEIAGDTLEEWVRWDSNSSVETYASRQSMSGWGGGIEMACCSQLKNVNIHVYESVSRNGCDFKRISCFDAPKQDRFVRTVHVLYQGGLHYDALQPP
;
A
#
# COMPACT_ATOMS: atom_id res chain seq x y z
N MET A 1 -62.09 -12.37 -16.32
CA MET A 1 -61.95 -13.65 -15.59
C MET A 1 -60.54 -13.72 -15.01
N ALA A 2 -60.47 -14.11 -13.73
CA ALA A 2 -59.30 -14.57 -12.96
C ALA A 2 -58.11 -13.60 -12.74
N THR A 3 -58.21 -12.89 -11.63
CA THR A 3 -57.16 -12.36 -10.75
C THR A 3 -56.31 -13.49 -10.14
N THR A 4 -54.98 -13.35 -10.07
CA THR A 4 -54.17 -13.96 -8.99
C THR A 4 -52.92 -13.13 -8.68
N TYR A 5 -52.83 -12.74 -7.41
CA TYR A 5 -51.69 -12.09 -6.74
C TYR A 5 -50.74 -13.17 -6.21
N SER A 6 -49.42 -12.96 -6.30
CA SER A 6 -48.44 -13.71 -5.50
C SER A 6 -47.67 -12.78 -4.56
N THR A 7 -48.04 -12.98 -3.30
CA THR A 7 -47.48 -12.63 -2.00
C THR A 7 -45.98 -12.31 -1.89
N LEU A 8 -45.69 -11.11 -1.39
CA LEU A 8 -44.45 -10.73 -0.72
C LEU A 8 -44.31 -11.48 0.62
N ASN A 9 -43.18 -12.15 0.83
CA ASN A 9 -42.77 -12.67 2.13
C ASN A 9 -41.96 -11.61 2.89
N MET A 10 -42.63 -10.86 3.77
CA MET A 10 -41.97 -9.97 4.72
C MET A 10 -41.37 -10.78 5.88
N ARG A 11 -40.04 -10.75 5.98
CA ARG A 11 -39.32 -11.25 7.16
C ARG A 11 -39.49 -10.27 8.33
N ARG A 12 -39.79 -10.84 9.50
CA ARG A 12 -40.02 -10.15 10.78
C ARG A 12 -38.75 -9.38 11.24
N PRO A 13 -38.90 -8.18 11.83
CA PRO A 13 -37.79 -7.49 12.49
C PRO A 13 -37.46 -8.14 13.85
N ALA A 14 -36.16 -8.17 14.17
CA ALA A 14 -35.60 -8.63 15.44
C ALA A 14 -35.91 -7.64 16.59
N PRO A 15 -35.95 -8.10 17.85
CA PRO A 15 -36.30 -7.26 19.00
C PRO A 15 -35.21 -6.23 19.34
N ILE A 16 -35.69 -5.04 19.73
CA ILE A 16 -34.92 -3.86 20.15
C ILE A 16 -34.44 -4.07 21.61
N PRO A 17 -33.15 -3.87 21.94
CA PRO A 17 -32.68 -3.91 23.32
C PRO A 17 -33.08 -2.65 24.11
N PRO A 18 -33.27 -2.75 25.44
CA PRO A 18 -33.78 -1.67 26.26
C PRO A 18 -32.80 -0.50 26.44
N ARG A 19 -33.41 0.68 26.45
CA ARG A 19 -32.86 2.03 26.58
C ARG A 19 -32.39 2.26 28.03
N MET A 20 -31.09 2.35 28.26
CA MET A 20 -30.52 2.80 29.54
C MET A 20 -30.68 4.32 29.68
N ALA A 21 -31.16 4.73 30.85
CA ALA A 21 -31.61 6.07 31.18
C ALA A 21 -30.46 7.09 31.31
N ALA A 22 -30.78 8.33 30.96
CA ALA A 22 -29.97 9.50 31.20
C ALA A 22 -29.95 9.85 32.71
N GLY A 23 -28.75 9.99 33.26
CA GLY A 23 -28.48 10.54 34.58
C GLY A 23 -27.99 11.97 34.47
N THR A 24 -28.62 12.84 35.24
CA THR A 24 -28.53 14.30 35.30
C THR A 24 -27.23 14.86 35.88
N ALA A 25 -27.02 16.14 35.57
CA ALA A 25 -25.88 17.02 35.84
C ALA A 25 -25.59 17.37 37.31
N SER A 26 -24.41 18.02 37.50
CA SER A 26 -23.94 18.93 38.58
C SER A 26 -22.60 18.44 39.15
N ALA A 27 -21.57 19.23 39.47
CA ALA A 27 -21.39 20.68 39.54
C ALA A 27 -19.88 21.03 39.52
N LEU A 28 -19.58 22.24 39.05
CA LEU A 28 -18.60 23.22 39.58
C LEU A 28 -17.31 22.72 40.26
N GLY A 29 -16.19 23.02 39.61
CA GLY A 29 -14.87 23.13 40.25
C GLY A 29 -13.98 24.08 39.44
N ARG A 30 -13.84 25.32 39.91
CA ARG A 30 -12.93 26.35 39.39
C ARG A 30 -11.48 26.12 39.90
N PHE A 31 -10.55 26.77 39.19
CA PHE A 31 -9.17 27.18 39.54
C PHE A 31 -8.02 26.26 39.06
N PRO A 32 -6.79 26.77 38.87
CA PRO A 32 -6.42 27.83 37.93
C PRO A 32 -5.18 27.47 37.06
N ASN A 33 -4.98 28.31 36.04
CA ASN A 33 -3.75 28.64 35.30
C ASN A 33 -2.40 28.16 35.90
N ALA A 34 -1.58 27.44 35.11
CA ALA A 34 -0.12 27.48 35.17
C ALA A 34 0.53 26.67 34.03
N SER A 35 1.44 27.34 33.30
CA SER A 35 2.71 26.79 32.79
C SER A 35 2.70 25.89 31.55
N GLN A 36 2.85 26.54 30.39
CA GLN A 36 3.93 26.17 29.45
C GLN A 36 5.28 26.33 30.19
N PRO A 37 6.34 25.52 29.94
CA PRO A 37 7.11 25.73 28.72
C PRO A 37 7.96 24.55 28.17
N MET A 38 8.46 24.78 26.94
CA MET A 38 9.72 24.27 26.35
C MET A 38 9.75 22.85 25.78
N SER A 39 9.78 22.80 24.46
CA SER A 39 10.69 21.91 23.73
C SER A 39 11.29 22.67 22.56
N ARG A 40 12.45 23.28 22.82
CA ARG A 40 13.46 23.61 21.81
C ARG A 40 14.36 22.38 21.69
N VAL A 41 14.38 21.72 20.52
CA VAL A 41 15.60 21.09 19.99
C VAL A 41 15.60 21.21 18.46
N ALA A 42 16.59 21.96 17.99
CA ALA A 42 17.30 21.91 16.71
C ALA A 42 16.51 21.88 15.38
N GLN A 43 16.20 23.08 14.88
CA GLN A 43 16.34 23.37 13.45
C GLN A 43 17.85 23.54 13.16
N GLN A 44 18.43 22.70 12.30
CA GLN A 44 19.70 23.02 11.66
C GLN A 44 19.40 23.81 10.39
N ALA A 45 19.70 25.11 10.44
CA ALA A 45 19.78 25.98 9.30
C ALA A 45 21.16 25.80 8.63
N ILE A 46 21.16 25.41 7.35
CA ILE A 46 22.34 25.48 6.49
C ILE A 46 22.32 26.88 5.84
N LEU A 47 23.25 27.74 6.27
CA LEU A 47 23.61 28.97 5.57
C LEU A 47 24.54 28.62 4.39
N PRO A 48 24.38 29.22 3.20
CA PRO A 48 25.46 29.26 2.22
C PRO A 48 26.39 30.47 2.45
N PRO A 49 27.71 30.34 2.21
CA PRO A 49 28.63 31.46 2.32
C PRO A 49 28.57 32.37 1.09
N SER A 50 28.56 33.66 1.37
CA SER A 50 28.78 34.76 0.44
C SER A 50 30.28 34.92 0.15
N HIS A 51 30.68 34.80 -1.13
CA HIS A 51 31.93 35.37 -1.62
C HIS A 51 31.69 36.05 -2.98
N THR A 52 31.88 37.36 -2.99
CA THR A 52 32.13 38.20 -4.16
C THR A 52 33.56 37.99 -4.65
N PRO A 53 33.83 38.27 -5.94
CA PRO A 53 34.78 39.35 -6.18
C PRO A 53 34.36 40.32 -7.29
N THR A 54 34.75 41.56 -7.05
CA THR A 54 34.76 42.73 -7.94
C THR A 54 35.74 42.60 -9.11
N ARG A 55 35.36 43.27 -10.22
CA ARG A 55 36.13 44.26 -11.02
C ARG A 55 36.46 43.86 -12.48
N GLY A 56 36.07 44.74 -13.41
CA GLY A 56 36.97 45.18 -14.49
C GLY A 56 36.52 45.03 -15.95
N HIS A 57 35.84 46.07 -16.46
CA HIS A 57 35.91 46.66 -17.82
C HIS A 57 36.52 45.87 -19.00
N THR A 58 35.81 45.82 -20.13
CA THR A 58 36.08 46.67 -21.32
C THR A 58 35.05 46.43 -22.42
N SER A 59 34.66 47.52 -23.09
CA SER A 59 33.75 47.54 -24.23
C SER A 59 34.51 47.31 -25.54
N VAL A 60 33.99 46.49 -26.44
CA VAL A 60 34.22 46.65 -27.89
C VAL A 60 33.00 46.12 -28.66
N ALA A 61 32.29 47.04 -29.31
CA ALA A 61 31.63 46.83 -30.61
C ALA A 61 32.37 47.76 -31.60
N PRO A 62 32.13 47.76 -32.94
CA PRO A 62 31.17 46.98 -33.74
C PRO A 62 31.78 46.38 -35.03
N SER A 63 31.04 45.56 -35.78
CA SER A 63 31.02 45.68 -37.26
C SER A 63 29.93 44.88 -37.97
N ARG A 64 29.36 45.57 -38.96
CA ARG A 64 28.40 45.18 -39.99
C ARG A 64 28.92 44.06 -40.92
N ARG A 65 28.00 43.23 -41.42
CA ARG A 65 27.85 42.86 -42.85
C ARG A 65 26.54 42.06 -43.06
N THR A 66 25.54 42.66 -43.71
CA THR A 66 25.11 42.44 -45.13
C THR A 66 24.41 41.11 -45.41
N SER A 67 23.08 41.22 -45.54
CA SER A 67 22.23 40.75 -46.65
C SER A 67 22.63 39.52 -47.48
N GLN A 68 21.76 38.49 -47.48
CA GLN A 68 21.31 37.75 -48.68
C GLN A 68 20.26 36.70 -48.23
N GLU A 69 18.98 36.95 -48.53
CA GLU A 69 18.17 36.35 -49.61
C GLU A 69 17.54 34.99 -49.28
N ARG A 70 16.20 34.97 -49.31
CA ARG A 70 15.32 33.78 -49.38
C ARG A 70 15.55 33.04 -50.70
N PRO A 71 15.21 31.74 -50.76
CA PRO A 71 14.00 31.41 -51.51
C PRO A 71 13.04 30.44 -50.80
N THR A 72 11.77 30.70 -51.06
CA THR A 72 10.56 29.91 -50.82
C THR A 72 10.40 28.74 -51.80
N THR A 73 9.97 27.56 -51.34
CA THR A 73 9.32 26.49 -52.14
C THR A 73 8.48 25.59 -51.21
N PRO A 74 7.51 24.76 -51.69
CA PRO A 74 6.11 25.17 -51.74
C PRO A 74 5.16 24.22 -50.99
N VAL A 75 3.94 24.72 -50.77
CA VAL A 75 2.77 23.98 -50.32
C VAL A 75 2.34 22.99 -51.40
N GLY A 76 2.33 21.69 -51.07
CA GLY A 76 1.80 20.62 -51.90
C GLY A 76 0.53 20.03 -51.28
N ASN A 77 -0.61 20.43 -51.81
CA ASN A 77 -1.90 19.74 -51.67
C ASN A 77 -1.80 18.35 -52.29
N PHE A 78 -2.19 17.30 -51.55
CA PHE A 78 -2.58 16.02 -52.13
C PHE A 78 -4.01 15.68 -51.69
N HIS A 79 -4.91 15.69 -52.67
CA HIS A 79 -6.22 15.05 -52.62
C HIS A 79 -6.13 13.62 -53.16
N SER A 80 -7.01 12.77 -52.61
CA SER A 80 -7.65 11.59 -53.22
C SER A 80 -7.19 10.17 -52.83
N ARG A 81 -8.23 9.32 -52.71
CA ARG A 81 -8.33 7.84 -52.53
C ARG A 81 -8.52 7.42 -51.06
N ARG A 82 -9.69 6.97 -50.55
CA ARG A 82 -10.82 6.17 -51.10
C ARG A 82 -10.37 4.90 -51.83
N ASP A 83 -10.28 3.83 -51.05
CA ASP A 83 -10.52 2.42 -51.38
C ASP A 83 -10.90 1.78 -50.02
N ASP A 84 -12.17 1.54 -49.69
CA ASP A 84 -12.97 0.36 -50.06
C ASP A 84 -12.19 -0.96 -50.03
N PHE A 85 -12.22 -1.64 -48.88
CA PHE A 85 -12.08 -3.10 -48.86
C PHE A 85 -13.17 -3.71 -47.98
N SER A 86 -14.20 -4.19 -48.67
CA SER A 86 -15.27 -5.02 -48.14
C SER A 86 -14.88 -6.50 -48.26
N GLY A 87 -14.89 -7.21 -47.12
CA GLY A 87 -15.18 -8.64 -47.01
C GLY A 87 -14.05 -9.66 -47.25
N PRO A 88 -14.28 -10.97 -46.97
CA PRO A 88 -15.51 -11.60 -46.50
C PRO A 88 -15.38 -12.40 -45.19
N ARG A 89 -16.57 -12.73 -44.67
CA ARG A 89 -16.86 -13.76 -43.65
C ARG A 89 -16.23 -15.11 -44.03
N SER A 90 -15.66 -15.80 -43.05
CA SER A 90 -15.54 -17.26 -43.09
C SER A 90 -16.09 -17.84 -41.79
N SER A 91 -17.28 -18.40 -41.92
CA SER A 91 -17.85 -19.42 -41.04
C SER A 91 -16.99 -20.67 -41.11
N ASN A 92 -16.48 -21.16 -39.96
CA ASN A 92 -16.15 -22.57 -39.85
C ASN A 92 -16.63 -23.11 -38.50
N SER A 93 -17.79 -23.74 -38.58
CA SER A 93 -18.35 -24.70 -37.65
C SER A 93 -17.53 -25.99 -37.70
N GLY A 94 -16.94 -26.40 -36.58
CA GLY A 94 -16.26 -27.68 -36.43
C GLY A 94 -16.40 -28.19 -35.01
N ASN A 95 -17.29 -29.17 -34.84
CA ASN A 95 -17.42 -30.04 -33.68
C ASN A 95 -16.05 -30.54 -33.20
N PHE A 96 -15.79 -30.43 -31.89
CA PHE A 96 -14.83 -31.29 -31.22
C PHE A 96 -15.44 -31.79 -29.90
N ASP A 97 -16.28 -32.81 -30.05
CA ASP A 97 -16.56 -33.79 -29.00
C ASP A 97 -15.30 -34.63 -28.78
N GLY A 98 -14.83 -34.74 -27.53
CA GLY A 98 -13.61 -35.49 -27.26
C GLY A 98 -13.14 -35.48 -25.81
N GLN A 99 -13.97 -36.05 -24.93
CA GLN A 99 -13.61 -36.84 -23.74
C GLN A 99 -12.43 -36.39 -22.85
N LEU A 100 -12.81 -35.96 -21.64
CA LEU A 100 -11.99 -35.98 -20.43
C LEU A 100 -11.64 -37.43 -20.02
N PRO A 101 -10.39 -37.72 -19.61
CA PRO A 101 -10.11 -38.86 -18.75
C PRO A 101 -10.17 -38.45 -17.27
N VAL A 102 -11.06 -39.15 -16.55
CA VAL A 102 -11.24 -39.16 -15.10
C VAL A 102 -10.11 -39.99 -14.45
N PRO A 103 -9.58 -39.61 -13.28
CA PRO A 103 -8.54 -40.38 -12.59
C PRO A 103 -9.10 -41.65 -11.92
N ARG A 104 -8.47 -42.78 -12.20
CA ARG A 104 -8.48 -44.02 -11.39
C ARG A 104 -7.05 -44.23 -10.87
N SER A 105 -6.73 -44.86 -9.76
CA SER A 105 -7.40 -45.31 -8.54
C SER A 105 -6.30 -46.09 -7.81
N LEU A 106 -6.22 -46.00 -6.48
CA LEU A 106 -5.82 -47.07 -5.55
C LEU A 106 -4.40 -47.68 -5.64
N GLY A 107 -3.72 -47.61 -4.50
CA GLY A 107 -2.53 -48.39 -4.10
C GLY A 107 -2.08 -47.83 -2.75
N ASP A 108 -2.69 -48.24 -1.64
CA ASP A 108 -2.51 -49.50 -0.91
C ASP A 108 -1.17 -49.58 -0.14
N GLY A 109 -1.29 -50.00 1.12
CA GLY A 109 -0.22 -50.60 1.91
C GLY A 109 0.85 -49.67 2.48
N SER A 110 0.85 -49.49 3.80
CA SER A 110 1.68 -50.37 4.65
C SER A 110 1.74 -49.87 6.08
N SER A 111 1.11 -50.65 6.94
CA SER A 111 1.46 -50.85 8.34
C SER A 111 2.97 -50.91 8.57
N ARG A 112 3.46 -50.33 9.66
CA ARG A 112 4.43 -50.98 10.56
C ARG A 112 4.60 -50.22 11.86
N SER A 113 4.09 -50.86 12.91
CA SER A 113 4.45 -50.72 14.30
C SER A 113 5.97 -50.80 14.52
N LYS A 114 6.49 -50.10 15.53
CA LYS A 114 7.46 -50.67 16.48
C LYS A 114 7.62 -49.80 17.72
N SER A 115 7.14 -50.37 18.82
CA SER A 115 7.46 -50.07 20.21
C SER A 115 8.91 -50.45 20.53
N VAL A 116 9.63 -49.64 21.33
CA VAL A 116 10.66 -50.05 22.32
C VAL A 116 10.82 -48.85 23.29
N ALA A 117 10.23 -48.87 24.49
CA ALA A 117 10.73 -49.40 25.77
C ALA A 117 11.79 -48.52 26.51
N VAL A 118 11.37 -48.11 27.72
CA VAL A 118 12.09 -48.13 29.01
C VAL A 118 13.33 -47.25 29.24
N GLY A 119 13.22 -46.41 30.27
CA GLY A 119 14.36 -45.92 31.06
C GLY A 119 13.98 -44.83 32.07
N PRO A 120 14.00 -45.09 33.40
CA PRO A 120 13.66 -44.11 34.42
C PRO A 120 14.89 -43.31 34.87
N GLY A 121 14.72 -42.01 35.13
CA GLY A 121 15.80 -41.15 35.61
C GLY A 121 15.27 -39.99 36.45
N ARG A 122 15.29 -40.19 37.77
CA ARG A 122 15.04 -39.17 38.80
C ARG A 122 16.18 -38.14 38.78
N THR A 123 15.88 -36.85 38.85
CA THR A 123 16.65 -35.89 39.65
C THR A 123 15.78 -34.70 39.98
N SER A 124 15.37 -34.62 41.25
CA SER A 124 14.81 -33.44 41.88
C SER A 124 15.98 -32.48 42.18
N HIS A 125 15.98 -31.31 41.56
CA HIS A 125 16.73 -30.17 42.08
C HIS A 125 15.75 -29.01 42.30
N ARG A 126 15.51 -28.77 43.59
CA ARG A 126 14.71 -27.71 44.16
C ARG A 126 15.70 -26.70 44.73
N GLU A 127 16.00 -25.66 43.97
CA GLU A 127 16.60 -24.41 44.43
C GLU A 127 15.81 -23.32 43.68
N GLY A 128 15.08 -22.42 44.32
CA GLY A 128 15.51 -21.60 45.44
C GLY A 128 15.83 -20.20 44.93
N ILE A 129 14.85 -19.50 44.34
CA ILE A 129 14.97 -18.08 44.02
C ILE A 129 13.74 -17.36 44.55
N THR A 130 13.92 -16.82 45.74
CA THR A 130 13.17 -15.69 46.30
C THR A 130 13.34 -14.49 45.39
N SER A 131 12.25 -13.97 44.84
CA SER A 131 12.20 -12.60 44.32
C SER A 131 10.81 -12.04 44.61
N ALA A 132 10.66 -11.54 45.84
CA ALA A 132 9.68 -10.54 46.17
C ALA A 132 10.07 -9.26 45.41
N GLY A 133 9.33 -8.93 44.36
CA GLY A 133 9.65 -7.80 43.51
C GLY A 133 8.42 -7.31 42.75
N SER A 134 7.81 -6.26 43.30
CA SER A 134 6.94 -5.30 42.63
C SER A 134 5.78 -5.87 41.79
N SER A 135 4.58 -5.85 42.37
CA SER A 135 3.29 -5.99 41.70
C SER A 135 2.97 -4.80 40.77
N GLY A 136 3.90 -4.48 39.87
CA GLY A 136 3.63 -3.70 38.68
C GLY A 136 2.84 -4.56 37.70
N SER A 137 1.86 -3.98 37.00
CA SER A 137 1.07 -4.68 35.99
C SER A 137 2.01 -5.29 34.94
N THR A 138 2.21 -6.61 34.98
CA THR A 138 3.02 -7.30 33.99
C THR A 138 2.27 -7.28 32.66
N THR A 139 2.76 -6.44 31.76
CA THR A 139 2.35 -6.43 30.36
C THR A 139 3.16 -7.52 29.68
N CYS A 140 2.50 -8.44 28.98
CA CYS A 140 3.16 -9.54 28.31
C CYS A 140 4.04 -9.04 27.16
N ASP A 141 5.31 -9.40 27.15
CA ASP A 141 6.24 -8.97 26.08
C ASP A 141 5.94 -9.63 24.71
N LYS A 142 5.14 -10.70 24.68
CA LYS A 142 4.79 -11.42 23.44
C LYS A 142 3.60 -10.80 22.71
N CYS A 143 2.58 -10.33 23.43
CA CYS A 143 1.31 -9.87 22.84
C CYS A 143 0.75 -8.58 23.46
N ASP A 144 1.50 -7.91 24.34
CA ASP A 144 1.10 -6.70 25.07
C ASP A 144 -0.16 -6.86 25.95
N GLY A 145 -0.52 -8.10 26.28
CA GLY A 145 -1.67 -8.46 27.11
C GLY A 145 -1.42 -8.28 28.62
N LYS A 146 -2.49 -8.19 29.42
CA LYS A 146 -2.39 -8.08 30.90
C LYS A 146 -2.19 -9.45 31.56
N HIS A 147 -1.08 -10.10 31.25
CA HIS A 147 -0.67 -11.37 31.85
C HIS A 147 0.86 -11.48 31.79
N PRO A 148 1.49 -12.32 32.63
CA PRO A 148 2.92 -12.55 32.54
C PRO A 148 3.29 -13.23 31.20
N THR A 149 4.51 -12.95 30.74
CA THR A 149 5.02 -13.31 29.41
C THR A 149 5.08 -14.83 29.17
N ASP A 150 5.29 -15.61 30.23
CA ASP A 150 5.34 -17.07 30.24
C ASP A 150 3.96 -17.73 30.03
N ARG A 151 2.86 -17.01 30.27
CA ARG A 151 1.47 -17.52 30.14
C ARG A 151 0.71 -16.89 28.98
N CYS A 152 1.41 -16.50 27.92
CA CYS A 152 0.76 -15.90 26.77
C CYS A 152 -0.20 -16.88 26.07
N PRO A 153 -1.51 -16.58 25.98
CA PRO A 153 -2.47 -17.45 25.31
C PRO A 153 -2.27 -17.48 23.79
N HIS A 154 -1.52 -16.51 23.24
CA HIS A 154 -1.28 -16.36 21.81
C HIS A 154 0.06 -16.97 21.36
N PHE A 155 1.10 -16.92 22.21
CA PHE A 155 2.46 -17.28 21.82
C PHE A 155 3.09 -18.21 22.85
N GLN A 156 3.16 -19.50 22.51
CA GLN A 156 3.81 -20.53 23.33
C GLN A 156 5.34 -20.46 23.22
N LYS A 157 5.86 -20.04 22.07
CA LYS A 157 7.29 -19.87 21.82
C LYS A 157 7.75 -18.48 22.25
N ASP A 158 9.04 -18.32 22.49
CA ASP A 158 9.62 -17.00 22.70
C ASP A 158 9.50 -16.17 21.43
N ARG A 159 9.36 -14.86 21.63
CA ARG A 159 9.27 -13.90 20.53
C ARG A 159 10.55 -14.03 19.70
N GLU A 160 10.42 -14.24 18.39
CA GLU A 160 11.60 -14.27 17.53
C GLU A 160 12.39 -12.97 17.71
N LYS A 161 13.72 -13.07 17.83
CA LYS A 161 14.63 -11.92 17.96
C LYS A 161 14.76 -11.12 16.65
N HIS A 162 13.75 -11.17 15.80
CA HIS A 162 13.77 -10.51 14.51
C HIS A 162 13.40 -9.03 14.68
N LYS A 163 14.07 -8.15 13.93
CA LYS A 163 13.99 -6.67 14.05
C LYS A 163 12.53 -6.19 13.97
N ASP A 164 11.72 -6.78 13.10
CA ASP A 164 10.31 -6.42 12.84
C ASP A 164 9.35 -6.66 14.02
N ALA A 165 9.55 -7.72 14.80
CA ALA A 165 8.74 -8.01 15.97
C ALA A 165 8.92 -6.86 16.96
N TRP A 166 10.16 -6.40 17.14
CA TRP A 166 10.56 -5.36 18.09
C TRP A 166 10.32 -3.95 17.61
N VAL A 167 10.28 -3.74 16.30
CA VAL A 167 10.03 -2.44 15.68
C VAL A 167 8.69 -1.81 16.10
N ASN A 168 7.67 -2.64 16.37
CA ASN A 168 6.37 -2.18 16.87
C ASN A 168 6.27 -2.22 18.40
N TYR A 169 7.29 -2.73 19.10
CA TYR A 169 7.29 -2.91 20.54
C TYR A 169 7.40 -1.54 21.24
N GLY A 170 6.41 -1.20 22.07
CA GLY A 170 6.32 0.10 22.74
C GLY A 170 5.82 1.26 21.87
N CYS A 171 5.82 1.12 20.54
CA CYS A 171 5.28 2.11 19.61
C CYS A 171 3.76 1.94 19.44
N LYS A 172 2.98 2.13 20.52
CA LYS A 172 1.50 2.11 20.47
C LYS A 172 0.89 3.10 19.46
N ASN A 173 1.68 4.05 18.97
CA ASN A 173 1.23 5.14 18.12
C ASN A 173 1.82 5.14 16.70
N ASN A 174 2.72 4.21 16.32
CA ASN A 174 3.29 4.12 14.96
C ASN A 174 3.82 2.69 14.71
N PRO A 175 2.96 1.69 14.46
CA PRO A 175 3.43 0.45 13.84
C PRO A 175 4.11 0.79 12.51
N HIS A 176 5.18 0.08 12.13
CA HIS A 176 5.89 0.27 10.85
C HIS A 176 4.89 0.39 9.71
N GLN A 177 4.62 1.64 9.34
CA GLN A 177 3.66 1.98 8.33
C GLN A 177 4.45 2.03 7.03
N MET A 178 4.05 1.25 6.04
CA MET A 178 4.60 1.38 4.71
C MET A 178 4.23 2.77 4.19
N GLY A 179 5.20 3.70 4.24
CA GLY A 179 5.04 5.08 3.80
C GLY A 179 5.25 6.14 4.88
N GLY A 180 5.01 7.40 4.50
CA GLY A 180 5.04 8.55 5.40
C GLY A 180 3.83 8.59 6.35
N ASN A 181 3.83 9.57 7.26
CA ASN A 181 2.71 9.79 8.18
C ASN A 181 1.46 10.24 7.39
N PRO A 182 0.38 9.45 7.35
CA PRO A 182 -0.82 9.81 6.59
C PRO A 182 -1.55 11.02 7.20
N GLY A 183 -1.27 11.39 8.45
CA GLY A 183 -1.97 12.42 9.19
C GLY A 183 -3.48 12.15 9.32
N ASN A 184 -4.22 13.12 9.84
CA ASN A 184 -5.69 13.06 9.88
C ASN A 184 -6.30 13.80 8.68
N PHE A 185 -5.95 13.36 7.47
CA PHE A 185 -6.43 13.97 6.24
C PHE A 185 -7.67 13.26 5.70
N VAL A 186 -8.73 14.03 5.42
CA VAL A 186 -9.97 13.54 4.81
C VAL A 186 -10.17 14.25 3.49
N LEU A 187 -10.17 13.49 2.40
CA LEU A 187 -10.55 13.95 1.08
C LEU A 187 -12.07 13.92 0.95
N ARG A 188 -12.69 15.06 0.67
CA ARG A 188 -14.14 15.21 0.54
C ARG A 188 -14.52 15.45 -0.91
N ASN A 189 -15.70 14.99 -1.30
CA ASN A 189 -16.30 15.21 -2.62
C ASN A 189 -15.44 14.68 -3.79
N ALA A 190 -14.57 13.71 -3.54
CA ALA A 190 -13.84 13.06 -4.62
C ALA A 190 -14.74 12.10 -5.41
N ARG A 191 -14.53 12.03 -6.72
CA ARG A 191 -15.21 11.05 -7.59
C ARG A 191 -14.43 9.74 -7.58
N VAL A 192 -15.13 8.64 -7.31
CA VAL A 192 -14.57 7.29 -7.43
C VAL A 192 -14.61 6.84 -8.88
N ILE A 193 -13.46 6.42 -9.42
CA ILE A 193 -13.32 5.87 -10.76
C ILE A 193 -13.07 4.37 -10.63
N ARG A 194 -14.12 3.59 -10.91
CA ARG A 194 -14.08 2.14 -10.78
C ARG A 194 -13.05 1.54 -11.73
N GLN A 195 -12.15 0.73 -11.17
CA GLN A 195 -11.16 -0.03 -11.93
C GLN A 195 -11.59 -1.48 -12.09
N PRO A 196 -11.14 -2.17 -13.15
CA PRO A 196 -11.50 -3.56 -13.38
C PRO A 196 -10.90 -4.49 -12.30
N GLY A 197 -11.65 -5.55 -11.96
CA GLY A 197 -11.23 -6.60 -11.02
C GLY A 197 -10.38 -7.71 -11.65
N ASP A 198 -9.47 -7.36 -12.57
CA ASP A 198 -8.64 -8.31 -13.33
C ASP A 198 -7.32 -8.69 -12.63
N GLY A 199 -7.24 -8.46 -11.31
CA GLY A 199 -6.01 -8.61 -10.52
C GLY A 199 -4.96 -7.52 -10.77
N SER A 200 -5.27 -6.50 -11.57
CA SER A 200 -4.38 -5.37 -11.89
C SER A 200 -4.97 -4.02 -11.45
N CYS A 201 -6.01 -4.04 -10.60
CA CYS A 201 -6.75 -2.86 -10.17
C CYS A 201 -5.88 -1.73 -9.59
N LEU A 202 -4.81 -2.06 -8.85
CA LEU A 202 -3.84 -1.06 -8.39
C LEU A 202 -3.16 -0.35 -9.56
N TYR A 203 -2.64 -1.11 -10.52
CA TYR A 203 -1.94 -0.56 -11.68
C TYR A 203 -2.85 0.29 -12.54
N HIS A 204 -4.11 -0.13 -12.72
CA HIS A 204 -5.13 0.69 -13.39
C HIS A 204 -5.37 2.01 -12.64
N SER A 205 -5.49 1.95 -11.31
CA SER A 205 -5.69 3.15 -10.47
C SER A 205 -4.51 4.12 -10.55
N LEU A 206 -3.28 3.60 -10.48
CA LEU A 206 -2.06 4.41 -10.61
C LEU A 206 -1.95 5.01 -12.02
N SER A 207 -2.18 4.20 -13.05
CA SER A 207 -2.14 4.65 -14.46
C SER A 207 -3.16 5.76 -14.72
N TYR A 208 -4.36 5.67 -14.14
CA TYR A 208 -5.35 6.75 -14.20
C TYR A 208 -4.83 8.07 -13.64
N GLY A 209 -4.20 8.04 -12.45
CA GLY A 209 -3.65 9.26 -11.82
C GLY A 209 -2.39 9.80 -12.51
N LEU A 210 -1.62 8.94 -13.18
CA LEU A 210 -0.46 9.33 -13.99
C LEU A 210 -0.89 9.91 -15.35
N GLY A 211 -1.92 9.34 -15.98
CA GLY A 211 -2.52 9.86 -17.21
C GLY A 211 -1.71 9.64 -18.50
N ASP A 212 -0.55 9.00 -18.43
CA ASP A 212 0.39 8.83 -19.54
C ASP A 212 0.89 7.38 -19.73
N THR A 213 0.29 6.41 -19.03
CA THR A 213 0.65 4.99 -19.11
C THR A 213 -0.58 4.10 -18.95
N ASP A 214 -0.43 2.82 -19.24
CA ASP A 214 -1.42 1.78 -19.00
C ASP A 214 -0.95 0.79 -17.93
N ALA A 215 -1.90 0.05 -17.34
CA ALA A 215 -1.63 -0.84 -16.22
C ALA A 215 -0.57 -1.91 -16.53
N ARG A 216 -0.53 -2.44 -17.76
CA ARG A 216 0.40 -3.50 -18.15
C ARG A 216 1.81 -2.93 -18.31
N SER A 217 1.94 -1.78 -18.96
CA SER A 217 3.21 -1.08 -19.13
C SER A 217 3.77 -0.66 -17.78
N LEU A 218 2.96 0.00 -16.95
CA LEU A 218 3.35 0.42 -15.61
C LEU A 218 3.80 -0.77 -14.75
N ARG A 219 3.08 -1.89 -14.77
CA ARG A 219 3.47 -3.11 -14.05
C ARG A 219 4.88 -3.58 -14.40
N ARG A 220 5.21 -3.62 -15.69
CA ARG A 220 6.54 -4.04 -16.17
C ARG A 220 7.63 -3.06 -15.75
N GLU A 221 7.34 -1.76 -15.85
CA GLU A 221 8.27 -0.71 -15.43
C GLU A 221 8.57 -0.78 -13.93
N LEU A 222 7.56 -0.97 -13.08
CA LEU A 222 7.75 -1.08 -11.63
C LEU A 222 8.52 -2.34 -11.25
N ALA A 223 8.20 -3.48 -11.88
CA ALA A 223 8.95 -4.71 -11.68
C ALA A 223 10.43 -4.56 -12.11
N GLN A 224 10.69 -3.89 -13.24
CA GLN A 224 12.06 -3.62 -13.68
C GLN A 224 12.78 -2.68 -12.72
N PHE A 225 12.12 -1.60 -12.27
CA PHE A 225 12.68 -0.67 -11.29
C PHE A 225 13.10 -1.37 -10.00
N LEU A 226 12.26 -2.29 -9.51
CA LEU A 226 12.54 -3.09 -8.32
C LEU A 226 13.78 -3.99 -8.51
N ARG A 227 13.94 -4.64 -9.68
CA ARG A 227 15.14 -5.44 -10.00
C ARG A 227 16.40 -4.59 -10.10
N ASP A 228 16.30 -3.40 -10.66
CA ASP A 228 17.45 -2.53 -10.90
C ASP A 228 17.96 -1.87 -9.62
N ARG A 229 17.11 -1.76 -8.58
CA ARG A 229 17.41 -1.01 -7.36
C ARG A 229 17.00 -1.75 -6.07
N PRO A 230 17.41 -3.01 -5.86
CA PRO A 230 17.01 -3.78 -4.68
C PRO A 230 17.49 -3.16 -3.36
N SER A 231 18.62 -2.45 -3.39
CA SER A 231 19.23 -1.77 -2.24
C SER A 231 18.67 -0.36 -1.98
N LEU A 232 17.68 0.10 -2.75
CA LEU A 232 17.06 1.40 -2.49
C LEU A 232 16.31 1.35 -1.15
N GLU A 233 16.67 2.24 -0.24
CA GLU A 233 16.02 2.37 1.06
C GLU A 233 14.76 3.22 0.99
N ILE A 234 13.67 2.70 1.54
CA ILE A 234 12.39 3.39 1.69
C ILE A 234 11.92 3.18 3.13
N ALA A 235 11.70 4.29 3.84
CA ALA A 235 11.31 4.28 5.25
C ALA A 235 12.27 3.51 6.19
N GLY A 236 13.56 3.43 5.82
CA GLY A 236 14.62 2.84 6.66
C GLY A 236 14.93 1.37 6.41
N ASP A 237 14.24 0.74 5.45
CA ASP A 237 14.54 -0.62 5.00
C ASP A 237 14.65 -0.66 3.47
N THR A 238 15.43 -1.60 2.95
CA THR A 238 15.65 -1.78 1.52
C THR A 238 14.45 -2.42 0.82
N LEU A 239 14.30 -2.18 -0.48
CA LEU A 239 13.29 -2.87 -1.29
C LEU A 239 13.45 -4.40 -1.26
N GLU A 240 14.67 -4.92 -1.19
CA GLU A 240 14.93 -6.34 -1.00
C GLU A 240 14.36 -6.87 0.33
N GLU A 241 14.56 -6.15 1.43
CA GLU A 241 13.99 -6.50 2.73
C GLU A 241 12.46 -6.48 2.68
N TRP A 242 11.85 -5.47 2.05
CA TRP A 242 10.40 -5.41 1.86
C TRP A 242 9.86 -6.63 1.11
N VAL A 243 10.50 -7.01 -0.01
CA VAL A 243 10.13 -8.20 -0.78
C VAL A 243 10.29 -9.48 0.05
N ARG A 244 11.39 -9.58 0.80
CA ARG A 244 11.66 -10.72 1.67
C ARG A 244 10.58 -10.87 2.74
N TRP A 245 10.13 -9.78 3.35
CA TRP A 245 9.10 -9.82 4.39
C TRP A 245 7.70 -10.10 3.85
N ASP A 246 7.34 -9.51 2.71
CA ASP A 246 6.00 -9.68 2.12
C ASP A 246 5.81 -11.08 1.51
N SER A 247 6.85 -11.60 0.84
CA SER A 247 6.71 -12.77 -0.03
C SER A 247 7.61 -13.96 0.33
N ASN A 248 8.56 -13.78 1.24
CA ASN A 248 9.61 -14.75 1.55
C ASN A 248 10.32 -15.29 0.28
N SER A 249 10.59 -14.41 -0.69
CA SER A 249 11.22 -14.75 -1.96
C SER A 249 12.33 -13.75 -2.33
N SER A 250 13.10 -14.04 -3.39
CA SER A 250 14.10 -13.10 -3.91
C SER A 250 13.45 -11.99 -4.74
N VAL A 251 14.11 -10.83 -4.84
CA VAL A 251 13.67 -9.71 -5.68
C VAL A 251 13.43 -10.15 -7.13
N GLU A 252 14.32 -10.97 -7.68
CA GLU A 252 14.19 -11.48 -9.05
C GLU A 252 12.91 -12.31 -9.23
N THR A 253 12.64 -13.23 -8.31
CA THR A 253 11.45 -14.08 -8.35
C THR A 253 10.18 -13.25 -8.21
N TYR A 254 10.17 -12.33 -7.25
CA TYR A 254 9.05 -11.44 -7.00
C TYR A 254 8.76 -10.57 -8.22
N ALA A 255 9.77 -9.86 -8.73
CA ALA A 255 9.63 -8.95 -9.86
C ALA A 255 9.30 -9.68 -11.17
N SER A 256 9.84 -10.89 -11.40
CA SER A 256 9.47 -11.72 -12.55
C SER A 256 7.98 -12.04 -12.53
N ARG A 257 7.48 -12.58 -11.42
CA ARG A 257 6.04 -12.83 -11.22
C ARG A 257 5.24 -11.54 -11.41
N GLN A 258 5.62 -10.49 -10.70
CA GLN A 258 4.88 -9.24 -10.63
C GLN A 258 4.79 -8.52 -11.98
N SER A 259 5.78 -8.69 -12.86
CA SER A 259 5.77 -8.15 -14.23
C SER A 259 4.71 -8.76 -15.15
N MET A 260 4.23 -9.96 -14.81
CA MET A 260 3.28 -10.74 -15.61
C MET A 260 1.88 -10.74 -14.96
N SER A 261 1.80 -11.08 -13.67
CA SER A 261 0.56 -11.22 -12.92
C SER A 261 0.76 -10.97 -11.43
N GLY A 262 -0.33 -10.92 -10.68
CA GLY A 262 -0.29 -10.73 -9.23
C GLY A 262 -0.83 -9.37 -8.81
N TRP A 263 -1.33 -9.33 -7.59
CA TRP A 263 -1.90 -8.14 -6.99
C TRP A 263 -0.76 -7.23 -6.55
N GLY A 264 -0.86 -5.95 -6.88
CA GLY A 264 0.10 -4.97 -6.37
C GLY A 264 -0.33 -4.44 -4.99
N GLY A 265 0.63 -3.90 -4.25
CA GLY A 265 0.42 -3.33 -2.92
C GLY A 265 1.39 -2.20 -2.60
N GLY A 266 1.86 -2.17 -1.35
CA GLY A 266 2.74 -1.11 -0.85
C GLY A 266 4.10 -1.05 -1.57
N ILE A 267 4.67 -2.21 -1.93
CA ILE A 267 5.95 -2.29 -2.66
C ILE A 267 5.85 -1.57 -4.01
N GLU A 268 4.81 -1.86 -4.79
CA GLU A 268 4.60 -1.23 -6.10
C GLU A 268 4.32 0.26 -5.98
N MET A 269 3.54 0.69 -4.98
CA MET A 269 3.28 2.11 -4.75
C MET A 269 4.58 2.85 -4.38
N ALA A 270 5.40 2.29 -3.50
CA ALA A 270 6.70 2.84 -3.15
C ALA A 270 7.63 2.94 -4.37
N CYS A 271 7.71 1.88 -5.18
CA CYS A 271 8.47 1.91 -6.44
C CYS A 271 7.93 2.98 -7.39
N CYS A 272 6.60 3.15 -7.48
CA CYS A 272 5.97 4.11 -8.38
C CYS A 272 6.23 5.55 -7.95
N SER A 273 6.16 5.88 -6.66
CA SER A 273 6.47 7.23 -6.17
C SER A 273 7.90 7.63 -6.48
N GLN A 274 8.84 6.68 -6.33
CA GLN A 274 10.25 6.86 -6.63
C GLN A 274 10.51 6.98 -8.14
N LEU A 275 10.00 6.04 -8.95
CA LEU A 275 10.23 5.99 -10.39
C LEU A 275 9.61 7.19 -11.12
N LYS A 276 8.37 7.55 -10.78
CA LYS A 276 7.59 8.59 -11.48
C LYS A 276 7.72 9.97 -10.82
N ASN A 277 8.41 10.07 -9.69
CA ASN A 277 8.54 11.29 -8.91
C ASN A 277 7.18 11.95 -8.60
N VAL A 278 6.26 11.14 -8.06
CA VAL A 278 4.90 11.55 -7.68
C VAL A 278 4.62 11.15 -6.23
N ASN A 279 3.76 11.90 -5.55
CA ASN A 279 3.20 11.44 -4.28
C ASN A 279 2.06 10.46 -4.58
N ILE A 280 1.92 9.42 -3.77
CA ILE A 280 0.79 8.49 -3.83
C ILE A 280 0.09 8.52 -2.48
N HIS A 281 -1.18 8.88 -2.47
CA HIS A 281 -2.01 8.87 -1.28
C HIS A 281 -3.05 7.75 -1.38
N VAL A 282 -3.06 6.87 -0.38
CA VAL A 282 -4.01 5.78 -0.28
C VAL A 282 -5.09 6.16 0.72
N TYR A 283 -6.34 5.99 0.31
CA TYR A 283 -7.50 6.33 1.09
C TYR A 283 -8.39 5.12 1.33
N GLU A 284 -9.21 5.20 2.37
CA GLU A 284 -10.32 4.29 2.64
C GLU A 284 -11.60 5.11 2.84
N SER A 285 -12.74 4.55 2.42
CA SER A 285 -14.05 5.19 2.62
C SER A 285 -14.42 5.20 4.09
N VAL A 286 -14.65 6.38 4.68
CA VAL A 286 -15.08 6.51 6.09
C VAL A 286 -16.58 6.70 6.25
N SER A 287 -17.26 7.11 5.19
CA SER A 287 -18.68 7.41 5.27
C SER A 287 -19.51 6.38 4.52
N ARG A 288 -20.70 6.10 5.07
CA ARG A 288 -21.71 5.25 4.42
C ARG A 288 -22.28 5.87 3.13
N ASN A 289 -22.20 7.19 2.98
CA ASN A 289 -22.66 7.89 1.78
C ASN A 289 -21.59 7.96 0.67
N GLY A 290 -20.36 7.49 0.92
CA GLY A 290 -19.32 7.34 -0.11
C GLY A 290 -18.67 8.63 -0.61
N CYS A 291 -18.78 9.74 0.14
CA CYS A 291 -18.25 11.04 -0.28
C CYS A 291 -16.95 11.45 0.44
N ASP A 292 -16.65 10.81 1.57
CA ASP A 292 -15.54 11.15 2.45
C ASP A 292 -14.57 9.97 2.55
N PHE A 293 -13.30 10.27 2.28
CA PHE A 293 -12.22 9.29 2.22
C PHE A 293 -11.08 9.70 3.16
N LYS A 294 -10.74 8.84 4.12
CA LYS A 294 -9.62 9.10 5.04
C LYS A 294 -8.33 8.55 4.46
N ARG A 295 -7.27 9.34 4.48
CA ARG A 295 -5.94 8.88 4.07
C ARG A 295 -5.41 7.88 5.11
N ILE A 296 -4.98 6.71 4.65
CA ILE A 296 -4.48 5.61 5.48
C ILE A 296 -3.00 5.30 5.24
N SER A 297 -2.43 5.74 4.11
CA SER A 297 -1.00 5.65 3.80
C SER A 297 -0.61 6.74 2.79
N CYS A 298 0.66 7.14 2.79
CA CYS A 298 1.25 8.01 1.77
C CYS A 298 2.65 7.55 1.37
N PHE A 299 2.97 7.63 0.09
CA PHE A 299 4.30 7.38 -0.45
C PHE A 299 4.76 8.66 -1.15
N ASP A 300 5.73 9.34 -0.55
CA ASP A 300 6.17 10.64 -1.04
C ASP A 300 7.23 10.47 -2.13
N ALA A 301 7.25 11.44 -3.06
CA ALA A 301 8.29 11.51 -4.07
C ALA A 301 9.65 11.84 -3.42
N PRO A 302 10.76 11.31 -3.95
CA PRO A 302 12.10 11.61 -3.43
C PRO A 302 12.50 13.08 -3.62
N LYS A 303 12.05 13.71 -4.71
CA LYS A 303 12.31 15.13 -4.98
C LYS A 303 11.08 15.95 -4.64
N GLN A 304 11.19 16.75 -3.58
CA GLN A 304 10.13 17.66 -3.16
C GLN A 304 10.18 18.97 -3.96
N ASP A 305 9.90 18.87 -5.26
CA ASP A 305 9.65 20.06 -6.07
C ASP A 305 8.33 20.71 -5.64
N ARG A 306 8.20 22.03 -5.86
CA ARG A 306 7.01 22.79 -5.44
C ARG A 306 5.69 22.28 -6.06
N PHE A 307 5.77 21.48 -7.12
CA PHE A 307 4.64 21.00 -7.92
C PHE A 307 4.67 19.49 -8.15
N VAL A 308 5.09 18.70 -7.15
CA VAL A 308 4.99 17.24 -7.23
C VAL A 308 3.53 16.84 -7.36
N ARG A 309 3.21 16.16 -8.46
CA ARG A 309 1.88 15.61 -8.70
C ARG A 309 1.55 14.58 -7.62
N THR A 310 0.28 14.54 -7.22
CA THR A 310 -0.22 13.54 -6.27
C THR A 310 -1.25 12.64 -6.95
N VAL A 311 -1.04 11.33 -6.86
CA VAL A 311 -1.96 10.27 -7.31
C VAL A 311 -2.79 9.81 -6.12
N HIS A 312 -4.11 9.79 -6.27
CA HIS A 312 -5.04 9.40 -5.20
C HIS A 312 -5.67 8.04 -5.51
N VAL A 313 -5.48 7.08 -4.63
CA VAL A 313 -5.99 5.71 -4.78
C VAL A 313 -6.94 5.39 -3.62
N LEU A 314 -8.06 4.75 -3.90
CA LEU A 314 -9.03 4.26 -2.92
C LEU A 314 -8.86 2.75 -2.74
N TYR A 315 -8.51 2.33 -1.53
CA TYR A 315 -8.52 0.94 -1.11
C TYR A 315 -9.91 0.53 -0.61
N GLN A 316 -10.40 -0.61 -1.09
CA GLN A 316 -11.74 -1.11 -0.75
C GLN A 316 -11.72 -2.59 -0.40
N GLY A 317 -12.46 -2.93 0.67
CA GLY A 317 -12.82 -4.30 1.00
C GLY A 317 -11.63 -5.23 1.28
N GLY A 318 -10.43 -4.68 1.51
CA GLY A 318 -9.24 -5.48 1.76
C GLY A 318 -8.62 -6.14 0.52
N LEU A 319 -9.08 -5.82 -0.70
CA LEU A 319 -8.70 -6.57 -1.90
C LEU A 319 -8.74 -5.79 -3.22
N HIS A 320 -9.33 -4.59 -3.25
CA HIS A 320 -9.54 -3.84 -4.48
C HIS A 320 -9.06 -2.40 -4.38
N TYR A 321 -8.60 -1.86 -5.51
CA TYR A 321 -8.21 -0.46 -5.64
C TYR A 321 -9.02 0.21 -6.74
N ASP A 322 -9.56 1.38 -6.43
CA ASP A 322 -10.14 2.31 -7.40
C ASP A 322 -9.30 3.60 -7.45
N ALA A 323 -9.41 4.38 -8.53
CA ALA A 323 -8.83 5.72 -8.55
C ALA A 323 -9.77 6.74 -7.91
N LEU A 324 -9.19 7.74 -7.25
CA LEU A 324 -9.91 8.91 -6.76
C LEU A 324 -9.54 10.11 -7.62
N GLN A 325 -10.56 10.78 -8.13
CA GLN A 325 -10.41 12.10 -8.72
C GLN A 325 -10.85 13.14 -7.69
N PRO A 326 -9.92 13.98 -7.17
CA PRO A 326 -10.28 15.13 -6.36
C PRO A 326 -11.29 16.05 -7.10
N PRO A 327 -12.10 16.83 -6.35
CA PRO A 327 -13.12 17.70 -6.93
C PRO A 327 -12.60 18.75 -7.90
#